data_AF-A0A2R6J6B2-F1
#
_entry.id   AF-A0A2R6J6B2-F1
#
_cell.length_a   1.000
_cell.length_b   1.000
_cell.length_c   1.000
_cell.angle_alpha   90.00
_cell.angle_beta   90.00
_cell.angle_gamma   90.00
#
_symmetry.space_group_name_H-M   'P 1'
#
loop_
_entity.id
_entity.type
_entity.pdbx_description
1 polymer ?
#
loop_
_entity_poly.entity_id
_entity_poly.type
_entity_poly.pdbx_seq_one_letter_code
_entity_poly.pdbx_strand_id
1 'polypeptide(L)'
;MTDSDGENGGSGSKDGDDAVRDLLLAHSDHRAVRAVFEAHTGTGSADPTDLIEAARATDGDLALVARDGAADVYVRWNPDRSRYERLSLWPPWTLAGYDHADRAAVESLLEDAADVRPVPRGETPFASPGTLASLGDPFF
;
A
#
# COMPACT_ATOMS: atom_id res chain seq x y z
N MET A 1 -33.15 -19.81 -31.00
CA MET A 1 -31.73 -19.85 -30.65
C MET A 1 -31.32 -18.42 -30.35
N THR A 2 -31.46 -18.04 -29.08
CA THR A 2 -30.95 -16.79 -28.52
C THR A 2 -29.87 -17.22 -27.56
N ASP A 3 -28.64 -17.24 -28.05
CA ASP A 3 -27.46 -17.39 -27.21
C ASP A 3 -27.13 -15.99 -26.67
N SER A 4 -27.46 -15.80 -25.40
CA SER A 4 -27.09 -14.65 -24.60
C SER A 4 -26.74 -15.19 -23.23
N ASP A 5 -25.49 -15.62 -23.08
CA ASP A 5 -24.90 -15.87 -21.77
C ASP A 5 -23.65 -15.00 -21.67
N GLY A 6 -23.84 -13.89 -20.95
CA GLY A 6 -22.77 -12.97 -20.60
C GLY A 6 -21.76 -13.63 -19.68
N GLU A 7 -20.51 -13.65 -20.10
CA GLU A 7 -19.39 -13.80 -19.18
C GLU A 7 -19.24 -12.50 -18.39
N ASN A 8 -19.77 -12.49 -17.17
CA ASN A 8 -19.50 -11.48 -16.17
C ASN A 8 -18.92 -12.19 -14.95
N GLY A 9 -17.61 -12.08 -14.72
CA GLY A 9 -16.99 -12.72 -13.57
C GLY A 9 -15.48 -12.49 -13.43
N GLY A 10 -15.08 -11.36 -12.84
CA GLY A 10 -13.86 -11.28 -12.03
C GLY A 10 -12.68 -10.48 -12.60
N SER A 11 -12.83 -9.18 -12.83
CA SER A 11 -11.69 -8.28 -13.17
C SER A 11 -11.10 -7.53 -11.96
N GLY A 12 -11.67 -7.67 -10.76
CA GLY A 12 -11.33 -6.78 -9.63
C GLY A 12 -10.02 -7.05 -8.90
N SER A 13 -9.26 -8.10 -9.25
CA SER A 13 -8.02 -8.47 -8.53
C SER A 13 -6.83 -8.75 -9.43
N LYS A 14 -7.04 -8.91 -10.74
CA LYS A 14 -5.95 -9.04 -11.72
C LYS A 14 -5.29 -7.70 -12.00
N ASP A 15 -6.09 -6.65 -12.16
CA ASP A 15 -5.58 -5.33 -12.51
C ASP A 15 -4.64 -4.75 -11.43
N GLY A 16 -4.94 -4.98 -10.14
CA GLY A 16 -4.09 -4.53 -9.03
C GLY A 16 -2.85 -5.39 -8.82
N ASP A 17 -2.95 -6.71 -8.97
CA ASP A 17 -1.80 -7.62 -8.90
C ASP A 17 -0.81 -7.38 -10.05
N ASP A 18 -1.34 -7.17 -11.27
CA ASP A 18 -0.54 -6.81 -12.44
C ASP A 18 0.09 -5.41 -12.27
N ALA A 19 -0.62 -4.45 -11.68
CA ALA A 19 -0.07 -3.12 -11.39
C ALA A 19 1.06 -3.14 -10.35
N VAL A 20 0.95 -3.94 -9.27
CA VAL A 20 2.04 -4.12 -8.31
C VAL A 20 3.23 -4.78 -8.99
N ARG A 21 2.99 -5.83 -9.79
CA ARG A 21 4.03 -6.52 -10.53
C ARG A 21 4.81 -5.59 -11.46
N ASP A 22 4.09 -4.81 -12.26
CA ASP A 22 4.70 -3.87 -13.23
C ASP A 22 5.49 -2.76 -12.52
N LEU A 23 4.96 -2.22 -11.42
CA LEU A 23 5.65 -1.23 -10.61
C LEU A 23 6.95 -1.78 -10.02
N LEU A 24 6.90 -2.98 -9.43
CA LEU A 24 8.10 -3.61 -8.86
C LEU A 24 9.13 -3.98 -9.95
N LEU A 25 8.69 -4.38 -11.14
CA LEU A 25 9.59 -4.64 -12.28
C LEU A 25 10.32 -3.36 -12.73
N ALA A 26 9.62 -2.23 -12.79
CA ALA A 26 10.18 -0.95 -13.21
C ALA A 26 11.33 -0.46 -12.30
N HIS A 27 11.34 -0.89 -11.03
CA HIS A 27 12.35 -0.51 -10.02
C HIS A 27 13.20 -1.72 -9.54
N SER A 28 13.26 -2.79 -10.33
CA SER A 28 13.91 -4.06 -9.96
C SER A 28 15.44 -4.00 -9.83
N ASP A 29 16.06 -2.90 -10.23
CA ASP A 29 17.47 -2.58 -9.99
C ASP A 29 17.76 -2.36 -8.49
N HIS A 30 16.73 -2.02 -7.70
CA HIS A 30 16.84 -1.89 -6.25
C HIS A 30 16.65 -3.25 -5.54
N ARG A 31 17.61 -3.63 -4.69
CA ARG A 31 17.62 -4.95 -4.00
C ARG A 31 16.34 -5.22 -3.21
N ALA A 32 15.85 -4.22 -2.49
CA ALA A 32 14.63 -4.33 -1.69
C ALA A 32 13.38 -4.55 -2.58
N VAL A 33 13.27 -3.82 -3.69
CA VAL A 33 12.16 -3.97 -4.65
C VAL A 33 12.17 -5.36 -5.27
N ARG A 34 13.35 -5.88 -5.62
CA ARG A 34 13.47 -7.25 -6.14
C ARG A 34 13.04 -8.30 -5.11
N ALA A 35 13.41 -8.15 -3.83
CA ALA A 35 12.96 -9.05 -2.78
C ALA A 35 11.43 -9.05 -2.64
N VAL A 36 10.81 -7.86 -2.68
CA VAL A 36 9.34 -7.71 -2.64
C VAL A 36 8.68 -8.30 -3.89
N PHE A 37 9.27 -8.12 -5.07
CA PHE A 37 8.82 -8.76 -6.31
C PHE A 37 8.82 -10.28 -6.17
N GLU A 38 9.95 -10.86 -5.74
CA GLU A 38 10.09 -12.30 -5.58
C GLU A 38 9.10 -12.86 -4.54
N ALA A 39 8.88 -12.13 -3.44
CA ALA A 39 7.88 -12.49 -2.44
C ALA A 39 6.46 -12.45 -3.01
N HIS A 40 6.14 -11.40 -3.76
CA HIS A 40 4.83 -11.22 -4.40
C HIS A 40 4.55 -12.28 -5.46
N THR A 41 5.56 -12.73 -6.22
CA THR A 41 5.44 -13.83 -7.19
C THR A 41 5.60 -15.22 -6.59
N GLY A 42 5.80 -15.34 -5.28
CA GLY A 42 5.96 -16.62 -4.58
C GLY A 42 7.27 -17.35 -4.85
N THR A 43 8.28 -16.65 -5.36
CA THR A 43 9.62 -17.20 -5.67
C THR A 43 10.67 -16.86 -4.62
N GLY A 44 10.34 -16.02 -3.63
CA GLY A 44 11.24 -15.60 -2.56
C GLY A 44 10.48 -15.10 -1.33
N SER A 45 11.15 -14.30 -0.52
CA SER A 45 10.61 -13.70 0.70
C SER A 45 11.15 -12.28 0.87
N ALA A 46 10.32 -11.38 1.40
CA ALA A 46 10.71 -10.03 1.77
C ALA A 46 10.52 -9.86 3.28
N ASP A 47 11.50 -9.27 3.94
CA ASP A 47 11.37 -8.86 5.33
C ASP A 47 10.72 -7.46 5.45
N PRO A 48 10.32 -7.01 6.66
CA PRO A 48 9.75 -5.68 6.85
C PRO A 48 10.64 -4.54 6.35
N THR A 49 11.97 -4.68 6.48
CA THR A 49 12.92 -3.69 5.98
C THR A 49 12.89 -3.62 4.44
N ASP A 50 12.79 -4.75 3.75
CA ASP A 50 12.67 -4.81 2.28
C ASP A 50 11.37 -4.15 1.81
N LEU A 51 10.25 -4.36 2.50
CA LEU A 51 8.96 -3.72 2.20
C LEU A 51 9.02 -2.20 2.35
N ILE A 52 9.61 -1.73 3.44
CA ILE A 52 9.77 -0.29 3.73
C ILE A 52 10.66 0.38 2.69
N GLU A 53 11.81 -0.22 2.40
CA GLU A 53 12.73 0.32 1.41
C GLU A 53 12.18 0.21 -0.02
N ALA A 54 11.32 -0.76 -0.33
CA ALA A 54 10.62 -0.81 -1.61
C ALA A 54 9.59 0.34 -1.74
N ALA A 55 8.83 0.64 -0.68
CA ALA A 55 7.92 1.80 -0.67
C ALA A 55 8.67 3.13 -0.87
N ARG A 56 9.88 3.23 -0.34
CA ARG A 56 10.75 4.40 -0.55
C ARG A 56 11.37 4.44 -1.94
N ALA A 57 11.89 3.32 -2.45
CA ALA A 57 12.56 3.24 -3.75
C ALA A 57 11.62 3.45 -4.94
N THR A 58 10.32 3.29 -4.72
CA THR A 58 9.25 3.60 -5.68
C THR A 58 8.68 5.02 -5.51
N ASP A 59 9.37 5.89 -4.75
CA ASP A 59 8.95 7.26 -4.47
C ASP A 59 7.51 7.39 -3.94
N GLY A 60 7.00 6.34 -3.26
CA GLY A 60 5.64 6.32 -2.71
C GLY A 60 4.54 5.92 -3.69
N ASP A 61 4.88 5.45 -4.89
CA ASP A 61 3.93 4.82 -5.81
C ASP A 61 3.50 3.42 -5.33
N LEU A 62 4.34 2.77 -4.51
CA LEU A 62 3.99 1.59 -3.73
C LEU A 62 3.59 2.00 -2.31
N ALA A 63 2.38 1.61 -1.91
CA ALA A 63 1.92 1.69 -0.54
C ALA A 63 1.95 0.29 0.11
N LEU A 64 2.07 0.26 1.43
CA LEU A 64 1.91 -0.94 2.24
C LEU A 64 0.58 -0.84 2.96
N VAL A 65 -0.22 -1.90 2.95
CA VAL A 65 -1.38 -2.02 3.82
C VAL A 65 -1.18 -3.19 4.76
N ALA A 66 -1.49 -2.97 6.03
CA ALA A 66 -1.43 -3.96 7.08
C ALA A 66 -2.71 -3.93 7.91
N ARG A 67 -2.97 -4.98 8.69
CA ARG A 67 -4.09 -5.04 9.61
C ARG A 67 -3.61 -4.90 11.05
N ASP A 68 -4.19 -3.94 11.74
CA ASP A 68 -4.04 -3.75 13.19
C ASP A 68 -5.41 -3.93 13.86
N GLY A 69 -5.63 -5.11 14.42
CA GLY A 69 -6.94 -5.53 14.92
C GLY A 69 -8.01 -5.51 13.81
N ALA A 70 -8.98 -4.60 13.93
CA ALA A 70 -10.01 -4.40 12.91
C ALA A 70 -9.70 -3.25 11.94
N ALA A 71 -8.63 -2.50 12.17
CA ALA A 71 -8.24 -1.38 11.32
C ALA A 71 -7.34 -1.81 10.16
N ASP A 72 -7.54 -1.18 9.01
CA ASP A 72 -6.58 -1.21 7.92
C ASP A 72 -5.62 -0.03 8.10
N VAL A 73 -4.32 -0.31 8.14
CA VAL A 73 -3.26 0.69 8.27
C VAL A 73 -2.49 0.76 6.97
N TYR A 74 -2.54 1.92 6.32
CA TYR A 74 -1.82 2.20 5.10
C TYR A 74 -0.57 3.02 5.41
N VAL A 75 0.54 2.65 4.82
CA VAL A 75 1.81 3.36 4.91
C VAL A 75 2.35 3.62 3.52
N ARG A 76 2.85 4.83 3.25
CA ARG A 76 3.59 5.12 2.01
C ARG A 76 4.75 6.05 2.28
N TRP A 77 5.73 6.06 1.39
CA TRP A 77 6.72 7.13 1.36
C TRP A 77 6.12 8.41 0.77
N ASN A 78 6.41 9.56 1.39
CA ASN A 78 6.16 10.87 0.79
C ASN A 78 7.52 11.48 0.40
N PRO A 79 7.85 11.56 -0.91
CA PRO A 79 9.12 12.11 -1.37
C PRO A 79 9.24 13.62 -1.10
N ASP A 80 8.15 14.37 -1.19
CA ASP A 80 8.12 15.83 -0.96
C ASP A 80 8.49 16.21 0.48
N ARG A 81 8.10 15.36 1.44
CA ARG A 81 8.37 15.56 2.87
C ARG A 81 9.52 14.71 3.40
N SER A 82 10.04 13.80 2.57
CA SER A 82 11.09 12.84 2.93
C SER A 82 10.77 12.06 4.21
N ARG A 83 9.51 11.62 4.35
CA ARG A 83 8.98 10.89 5.52
C ARG A 83 7.91 9.89 5.09
N TYR A 84 7.62 8.91 5.94
CA TYR A 84 6.48 8.03 5.72
C TYR A 84 5.19 8.69 6.20
N GLU A 85 4.11 8.48 5.46
CA GLU A 85 2.75 8.82 5.87
C GLU A 85 2.04 7.55 6.30
N ARG A 86 1.33 7.62 7.42
CA ARG A 86 0.51 6.52 7.96
C ARG A 86 -0.93 6.97 8.06
N LEU A 87 -1.83 6.11 7.60
CA LEU A 87 -3.27 6.31 7.62
C LEU A 87 -3.95 5.09 8.22
N SER A 88 -4.81 5.28 9.22
CA SER A 88 -5.58 4.19 9.84
C SER A 88 -7.06 4.34 9.53
N LEU A 89 -7.67 3.29 8.98
CA LEU A 89 -9.08 3.20 8.63
C LEU A 89 -9.77 2.13 9.48
N TRP A 90 -10.81 2.52 10.21
CA TRP A 90 -11.68 1.60 10.94
C TRP A 90 -12.97 1.32 10.14
N PRO A 91 -13.42 0.06 10.05
CA PRO A 91 -14.74 -0.25 9.50
C PRO A 91 -15.87 0.48 10.26
N PRO A 92 -16.90 0.99 9.58
CA PRO A 92 -17.15 0.95 8.14
C PRO A 92 -16.60 2.20 7.43
N TRP A 93 -15.27 2.34 7.31
CA TRP A 93 -14.58 3.43 6.59
C TRP A 93 -14.48 4.76 7.34
N THR A 94 -14.47 4.73 8.67
CA THR A 94 -14.13 5.89 9.49
C THR A 94 -12.62 6.05 9.55
N LEU A 95 -12.13 7.24 9.20
CA LEU A 95 -10.72 7.54 9.44
C LEU A 95 -10.45 7.65 10.94
N ALA A 96 -9.50 6.88 11.44
CA ALA A 96 -9.11 6.91 12.85
C ALA A 96 -7.85 7.72 13.10
N GLY A 97 -6.99 7.91 12.09
CA GLY A 97 -5.79 8.73 12.24
C GLY A 97 -5.00 8.91 10.96
N TYR A 98 -4.30 10.04 10.89
CA TYR A 98 -3.32 10.36 9.86
C TYR A 98 -2.10 10.99 10.53
N ASP A 99 -0.91 10.44 10.29
CA ASP A 99 0.33 10.89 10.93
C ASP A 99 1.55 10.64 10.04
N HIS A 100 2.69 11.20 10.41
CA HIS A 100 3.97 10.97 9.76
C HIS A 100 4.86 10.11 10.64
N ALA A 101 5.47 9.08 10.05
CA ALA A 101 6.37 8.16 10.73
C ALA A 101 7.78 8.25 10.14
N ASP A 102 8.78 8.00 10.98
CA ASP A 102 10.11 7.67 10.51
C ASP A 102 10.22 6.17 10.21
N ARG A 103 11.37 5.75 9.67
CA ARG A 103 11.61 4.36 9.30
C ARG A 103 11.43 3.40 10.48
N ALA A 104 11.96 3.74 11.66
CA ALA A 104 11.92 2.85 12.82
C ALA A 104 10.49 2.66 13.32
N ALA A 105 9.68 3.71 13.29
CA ALA A 105 8.26 3.64 13.64
C ALA A 105 7.46 2.78 12.65
N VAL A 106 7.77 2.83 11.35
CA VAL A 106 7.14 1.94 10.36
C VAL A 106 7.60 0.49 10.55
N GLU A 107 8.88 0.26 10.81
CA GLU A 107 9.41 -1.08 11.04
C GLU A 107 8.73 -1.76 12.24
N SER A 108 8.68 -1.07 13.38
CA SER A 108 7.96 -1.56 14.56
C SER A 108 6.48 -1.82 14.29
N LEU A 109 5.82 -0.98 13.49
CA LEU A 109 4.43 -1.21 13.08
C LEU A 109 4.29 -2.51 12.27
N LEU A 110 5.16 -2.73 11.28
CA LEU A 110 5.07 -3.90 10.39
C LEU A 110 5.46 -5.20 11.08
N GLU A 111 6.33 -5.16 12.09
CA GLU A 111 6.67 -6.33 12.92
C GLU A 111 5.46 -6.84 13.73
N ASP A 112 4.61 -5.93 14.20
CA ASP A 112 3.44 -6.26 15.00
C ASP A 112 2.17 -6.50 14.15
N ALA A 113 2.17 -6.07 12.89
CA ALA A 113 0.98 -6.09 12.05
C ALA A 113 0.75 -7.44 11.32
N ALA A 114 -0.52 -7.75 11.08
CA ALA A 114 -0.93 -8.90 10.29
C ALA A 114 -1.20 -8.53 8.83
N ASP A 115 -1.15 -9.51 7.92
CA ASP A 115 -1.56 -9.38 6.52
C ASP A 115 -0.92 -8.21 5.75
N VAL A 116 0.35 -7.90 6.04
CA VAL A 116 1.12 -6.86 5.35
C VAL A 116 1.22 -7.21 3.87
N ARG A 117 0.75 -6.31 3.00
CA ARG A 117 0.81 -6.48 1.55
C ARG A 117 1.11 -5.17 0.82
N PRO A 118 1.89 -5.21 -0.27
CA PRO A 118 2.06 -4.07 -1.15
C PRO A 118 0.78 -3.81 -1.97
N VAL A 119 0.46 -2.54 -2.18
CA VAL A 119 -0.70 -2.07 -2.95
C VAL A 119 -0.29 -0.81 -3.75
N PRO A 120 -0.73 -0.64 -5.01
CA PRO A 120 -0.42 0.57 -5.76
C PRO A 120 -1.08 1.79 -5.10
N ARG A 121 -0.40 2.94 -5.09
CA ARG A 121 -0.95 4.19 -4.52
C ARG A 121 -2.35 4.50 -5.04
N GLY A 122 -2.60 4.27 -6.33
CA GLY A 122 -3.88 4.53 -7.00
C GLY A 122 -5.08 3.81 -6.39
N GLU A 123 -4.86 2.70 -5.70
CA GLU A 123 -5.91 1.88 -5.05
C GLU A 123 -6.07 2.21 -3.57
N THR A 124 -5.29 3.17 -3.06
CA THR A 124 -5.31 3.56 -1.66
C THR A 124 -6.01 4.91 -1.46
N PRO A 125 -6.44 5.24 -0.23
CA PRO A 125 -6.96 6.57 0.08
C PRO A 125 -5.97 7.72 -0.24
N PHE A 126 -4.68 7.44 -0.38
CA PHE A 126 -3.68 8.42 -0.82
C PHE A 126 -3.86 8.90 -2.27
N ALA A 127 -4.63 8.18 -3.09
CA ALA A 127 -5.03 8.63 -4.43
C ALA A 127 -6.04 9.79 -4.38
N SER A 128 -6.71 10.00 -3.24
CA SER A 128 -7.72 11.04 -3.05
C SER A 128 -7.23 12.13 -2.08
N PRO A 129 -6.38 13.06 -2.53
CA PRO A 129 -5.82 14.11 -1.67
C PRO A 129 -6.89 15.03 -1.07
N GLY A 130 -8.08 15.17 -1.68
CA GLY A 130 -9.20 15.92 -1.08
C GLY A 130 -9.76 15.28 0.19
N THR A 131 -9.74 13.95 0.28
CA THR A 131 -10.11 13.20 1.48
C THR A 131 -9.09 13.42 2.60
N LEU A 132 -7.80 13.50 2.26
CA LEU A 132 -6.72 13.79 3.21
C LEU A 132 -6.64 15.26 3.63
N ALA A 133 -6.91 16.19 2.71
CA ALA A 133 -6.94 17.62 2.99
C ALA A 133 -8.06 17.99 3.98
N SER A 134 -9.20 17.29 3.90
CA SER A 134 -10.32 17.44 4.86
C SER A 134 -9.98 16.97 6.28
N LEU A 135 -8.81 16.34 6.48
CA LEU A 135 -8.34 15.80 7.76
C LEU A 135 -7.20 16.63 8.38
N GLY A 136 -6.59 17.52 7.59
CA GLY A 136 -5.56 18.45 8.04
C GLY A 136 -6.10 19.77 8.61
N ASP A 137 -7.40 20.04 8.46
CA ASP A 137 -8.06 21.24 8.99
C ASP A 137 -8.94 20.86 10.20
N PRO A 138 -8.53 21.19 11.44
CA PRO A 138 -9.37 20.99 12.63
C PRO A 138 -10.42 22.10 12.84
N PHE A 139 -10.84 22.82 11.78
CA PHE A 139 -11.74 23.96 11.92
C PHE A 139 -13.03 23.82 11.10
N PHE A 140 -14.02 23.19 11.72
CA PHE A 140 -15.33 23.80 11.97
C PHE A 140 -15.71 23.60 13.44
#